data_AF-A0A0F9W9F9-F1
#
_entry.id   AF-A0A0F9W9F9-F1
#
_cell.length_a   1.000
_cell.length_b   1.000
_cell.length_c   1.000
_cell.angle_alpha   90.00
_cell.angle_beta   90.00
_cell.angle_gamma   90.00
#
_symmetry.space_group_name_H-M   'P 1'
#
loop_
_entity.id
_entity.type
_entity.pdbx_description
1 polymer ?
#
loop_
_entity_poly.entity_id
_entity_poly.type
_entity_poly.pdbx_seq_one_letter_code
_entity_poly.pdbx_strand_id
1 'polypeptide(L)'
;MIIPATSYVLGNEKAYSLQEAHLQSPGSGGFHRYKIILVNRDGNLAEYREDMGLASNFKGIRQFNVPSFGTWEHTVDELLDIADTLRTETFIDIAEWLELDRMKLA
;
A
#
# COMPACT_ATOMS: atom_id res chain seq x y z
N MET A 1 8.59 7.24 -21.12
CA MET A 1 7.49 8.04 -20.55
C MET A 1 7.93 8.45 -19.16
N ILE A 2 8.00 9.75 -18.88
CA ILE A 2 8.38 10.26 -17.55
C ILE A 2 7.07 10.58 -16.84
N ILE A 3 6.85 9.99 -15.66
CA ILE A 3 5.70 10.31 -14.81
C ILE A 3 6.16 11.40 -13.84
N PRO A 4 5.57 12.61 -13.85
CA PRO A 4 5.90 13.65 -12.88
C PRO A 4 5.55 13.21 -11.46
N ALA A 5 6.43 13.52 -10.51
CA ALA A 5 6.14 13.33 -9.09
C ALA A 5 5.20 14.43 -8.58
N THR A 6 4.28 14.07 -7.67
CA THR A 6 3.46 15.00 -6.89
C THR A 6 3.72 14.81 -5.39
N SER A 7 3.60 15.88 -4.62
CA SER A 7 3.79 15.89 -3.16
C SER A 7 2.51 15.63 -2.37
N TYR A 8 1.34 15.62 -3.03
CA TYR A 8 0.06 15.38 -2.40
C TYR A 8 -0.92 14.71 -3.36
N VAL A 9 -1.94 14.10 -2.79
CA VAL A 9 -3.14 13.57 -3.45
C VAL A 9 -4.36 13.88 -2.59
N LEU A 10 -5.51 14.09 -3.22
CA LEU A 10 -6.80 14.22 -2.56
C LEU A 10 -7.57 12.91 -2.66
N GLY A 11 -8.32 12.58 -1.62
CA GLY A 11 -9.07 11.32 -1.54
C GLY A 11 -10.09 11.12 -2.66
N ASN A 12 -10.68 12.21 -3.16
CA ASN A 12 -11.63 12.20 -4.27
C ASN A 12 -10.99 12.26 -5.67
N GLU A 13 -9.66 12.39 -5.78
CA GLU A 13 -8.97 12.30 -7.07
C GLU A 13 -9.14 10.90 -7.66
N LYS A 14 -9.25 10.80 -8.98
CA LYS A 14 -9.22 9.50 -9.65
C LYS A 14 -7.81 8.95 -9.68
N ALA A 15 -7.69 7.67 -9.34
CA ALA A 15 -6.42 6.97 -9.30
C ALA A 15 -6.38 5.87 -10.36
N TYR A 16 -5.22 5.71 -10.98
CA TYR A 16 -4.95 4.66 -11.96
C TYR A 16 -4.57 3.35 -11.27
N SER A 17 -3.75 3.44 -10.22
CA SER A 17 -3.30 2.30 -9.44
C SER A 17 -2.76 2.74 -8.09
N LEU A 18 -2.85 1.84 -7.12
CA LEU A 18 -2.13 1.94 -5.85
C LEU A 18 -1.24 0.71 -5.70
N GLN A 19 0.04 0.93 -5.45
CA GLN A 19 1.01 -0.12 -5.18
C GLN A 19 1.62 0.08 -3.80
N GLU A 20 1.74 -1.00 -3.04
CA GLU A 20 2.58 -1.03 -1.86
C GLU A 20 3.74 -1.98 -2.09
N ALA A 21 4.96 -1.52 -1.77
CA ALA A 21 6.15 -2.34 -1.92
C ALA A 21 7.21 -2.06 -0.86
N HIS A 22 7.89 -3.12 -0.42
CA HIS A 22 9.10 -3.00 0.37
C HIS A 22 10.26 -2.61 -0.55
N LEU A 23 10.82 -1.41 -0.36
CA LEU A 23 11.95 -0.89 -1.11
C LEU A 23 13.06 -0.45 -0.15
N GLN A 24 14.28 -0.37 -0.67
CA GLN A 24 15.42 0.14 0.08
C GLN A 24 15.20 1.64 0.35
N SER A 25 15.27 2.06 1.61
CA SER A 25 15.26 3.48 1.96
C SER A 25 16.51 4.19 1.43
N PRO A 26 16.42 5.51 1.13
CA PRO A 26 17.57 6.31 0.73
C PRO A 26 18.74 6.19 1.71
N GLY A 27 19.97 6.14 1.20
CA GLY A 27 21.16 6.04 2.04
C GLY A 27 21.38 4.69 2.71
N SER A 28 20.73 3.63 2.22
CA SER A 28 20.86 2.25 2.74
C SER A 28 20.40 2.07 4.20
N GLY A 29 19.46 2.91 4.67
CA GLY A 29 18.94 2.87 6.05
C GLY A 29 18.09 1.65 6.43
N GLY A 30 17.90 0.71 5.50
CA GLY A 30 17.06 -0.49 5.66
C GLY A 30 15.85 -0.49 4.73
N PHE A 31 15.08 -1.59 4.74
CA PHE A 31 13.89 -1.72 3.91
C PHE A 31 12.69 -1.02 4.56
N HIS A 32 12.05 -0.16 3.79
CA HIS A 32 10.83 0.56 4.16
C HIS A 32 9.68 0.14 3.25
N ARG A 33 8.45 0.23 3.74
CA ARG A 33 7.27 0.06 2.91
C ARG A 33 6.90 1.41 2.30
N TYR A 34 6.83 1.45 0.98
CA TYR A 34 6.35 2.61 0.24
C TYR A 34 4.95 2.35 -0.30
N LYS A 35 4.09 3.36 -0.16
CA LYS A 35 2.82 3.45 -0.86
C LYS A 35 3.03 4.36 -2.07
N ILE A 36 2.70 3.86 -3.25
CA ILE A 36 2.88 4.54 -4.52
C ILE A 36 1.51 4.62 -5.17
N ILE A 37 1.04 5.84 -5.44
CA ILE A 37 -0.27 6.09 -6.04
C ILE A 37 -0.05 6.82 -7.35
N LEU A 38 -0.65 6.31 -8.42
CA LEU A 38 -0.71 7.00 -9.70
C LEU A 38 -2.07 7.69 -9.82
N VAL A 39 -2.08 9.02 -9.90
CA VAL A 39 -3.31 9.83 -10.03
C VAL A 39 -3.41 10.50 -11.39
N ASN A 40 -4.63 10.82 -11.81
CA ASN A 40 -4.87 11.62 -13.01
C ASN A 40 -4.94 13.11 -12.66
N ARG A 41 -4.08 13.91 -13.27
CA ARG A 41 -4.15 15.38 -13.22
C ARG A 41 -4.19 15.94 -14.63
N ASP A 42 -5.37 16.41 -15.00
CA ASP A 42 -5.62 17.03 -16.31
C ASP A 42 -5.19 16.14 -17.50
N GLY A 43 -5.46 14.83 -17.41
CA GLY A 43 -5.13 13.85 -18.45
C GLY A 43 -3.69 13.33 -18.40
N ASN A 44 -2.89 13.78 -17.43
CA ASN A 44 -1.52 13.30 -17.21
C ASN A 44 -1.45 12.46 -15.93
N LEU A 45 -0.65 11.40 -15.97
CA LEU A 45 -0.34 10.62 -14.77
C LEU A 45 0.62 11.42 -13.89
N ALA A 46 0.37 11.42 -12.59
CA ALA A 46 1.31 11.89 -11.58
C ALA A 46 1.53 10.80 -10.52
N GLU A 47 2.78 10.64 -10.06
CA GLU A 47 3.15 9.67 -9.02
C GLU A 47 3.24 10.37 -7.67
N TYR A 48 2.45 9.90 -6.71
CA TYR A 48 2.62 10.19 -5.30
C TYR A 48 3.30 9.02 -4.62
N ARG A 49 4.30 9.31 -3.78
CA ARG A 49 5.03 8.29 -3.01
C ARG A 49 5.11 8.69 -1.55
N GLU A 50 4.71 7.77 -0.69
CA GLU A 50 4.70 7.93 0.75
C GLU A 50 5.51 6.80 1.41
N ASP A 51 6.38 7.17 2.35
CA ASP A 51 7.10 6.22 3.20
C ASP A 51 6.24 5.87 4.41
N MET A 52 5.79 4.62 4.50
CA MET A 52 4.96 4.11 5.59
C MET A 52 5.79 3.60 6.78
N GLY A 53 7.12 3.69 6.70
CA GLY A 53 8.06 3.23 7.72
C GLY A 53 8.65 1.86 7.48
N LEU A 54 9.25 1.27 8.52
CA LEU A 54 10.03 0.04 8.44
C LEU A 54 9.22 -1.14 7.92
N ALA A 55 9.76 -1.83 6.92
CA ALA A 55 9.13 -3.01 6.31
C ALA A 55 8.88 -4.14 7.33
N SER A 56 9.67 -4.22 8.41
CA SER A 56 9.51 -5.20 9.50
C SER A 56 8.21 -5.03 10.29
N ASN A 57 7.59 -3.85 10.25
CA ASN A 57 6.33 -3.59 10.95
C ASN A 57 5.12 -4.18 10.22
N PHE A 58 5.29 -4.56 8.94
CA PHE A 58 4.23 -5.10 8.11
C PHE A 58 4.36 -6.63 8.05
N LYS A 59 3.49 -7.33 8.78
CA LYS A 59 3.54 -8.80 8.92
C LYS A 59 2.85 -9.58 7.79
N GLY A 60 2.14 -8.90 6.88
CA GLY A 60 1.39 -9.50 5.75
C GLY A 60 2.14 -9.53 4.41
N ILE A 61 1.37 -9.47 3.31
CA ILE A 61 1.90 -9.47 1.93
C ILE A 61 2.94 -8.37 1.76
N ARG A 62 4.14 -8.73 1.27
CA ARG A 62 5.28 -7.80 1.11
C ARG A 62 5.09 -6.77 0.01
N GLN A 63 4.37 -7.13 -1.04
CA GLN A 63 4.10 -6.26 -2.18
C GLN A 63 2.75 -6.63 -2.81
N PHE A 64 1.93 -5.63 -3.10
CA PHE A 64 0.70 -5.81 -3.86
C PHE A 64 0.39 -4.58 -4.71
N ASN A 65 -0.45 -4.79 -5.72
CA ASN A 65 -0.91 -3.75 -6.62
C ASN A 65 -2.44 -3.84 -6.70
N VAL A 66 -3.10 -2.71 -6.52
CA VAL A 66 -4.53 -2.51 -6.71
C VAL A 66 -4.70 -1.70 -7.99
N PRO A 67 -4.90 -2.36 -9.15
CA PRO A 67 -5.14 -1.66 -10.40
C PRO A 67 -6.58 -1.12 -10.45
N SER A 68 -6.77 0.10 -10.93
CA SER A 68 -8.08 0.61 -11.35
C SER A 68 -8.39 0.26 -12.82
N PHE A 69 -7.72 -0.75 -13.37
CA PHE A 69 -7.90 -1.32 -14.72
C PHE A 69 -8.06 -0.30 -15.88
N GLY A 70 -7.43 0.87 -15.77
CA GLY A 70 -7.41 1.87 -16.85
C GLY A 70 -8.70 2.64 -17.08
N THR A 71 -9.74 2.43 -16.26
CA THR A 71 -11.05 3.08 -16.42
C THR A 71 -11.26 4.26 -15.46
N TRP A 72 -10.29 4.58 -14.59
CA TRP A 72 -10.41 5.67 -13.60
C TRP A 72 -11.65 5.52 -12.72
N GLU A 73 -12.10 4.29 -12.53
CA GLU A 73 -13.30 3.96 -11.78
C GLU A 73 -13.10 4.29 -10.30
N HIS A 74 -11.91 4.04 -9.77
CA HIS A 74 -11.65 4.22 -8.35
C HIS A 74 -11.08 5.59 -7.98
N THR A 75 -11.58 6.13 -6.87
CA THR A 75 -10.93 7.27 -6.20
C THR A 75 -9.70 6.81 -5.41
N VAL A 76 -8.86 7.76 -5.00
CA VAL A 76 -7.74 7.49 -4.09
C VAL A 76 -8.24 6.84 -2.80
N ASP A 77 -9.32 7.35 -2.21
CA ASP A 77 -9.89 6.79 -0.98
C ASP A 77 -10.34 5.34 -1.16
N GLU A 78 -11.04 5.02 -2.25
CA GLU A 78 -11.48 3.64 -2.52
C GLU A 78 -10.29 2.68 -2.68
N LEU A 79 -9.21 3.13 -3.36
CA LEU A 79 -8.00 2.31 -3.46
C LEU A 79 -7.29 2.14 -2.12
N LEU A 80 -7.32 3.16 -1.26
CA LEU A 80 -6.77 3.08 0.10
C LEU A 80 -7.56 2.08 0.95
N ASP A 81 -8.89 2.09 0.88
CA ASP A 81 -9.76 1.16 1.59
C ASP A 81 -9.52 -0.29 1.12
N ILE A 82 -9.37 -0.50 -0.19
CA ILE A 82 -9.01 -1.82 -0.75
C ILE A 82 -7.61 -2.25 -0.27
N ALA A 83 -6.64 -1.34 -0.27
CA ALA A 83 -5.29 -1.63 0.19
C ALA A 83 -5.25 -1.99 1.68
N ASP A 84 -6.04 -1.31 2.51
CA ASP A 84 -6.21 -1.61 3.93
C ASP A 84 -6.79 -3.01 4.14
N THR A 85 -7.84 -3.35 3.39
CA THR A 85 -8.47 -4.70 3.41
C THR A 85 -7.47 -5.78 2.99
N LEU A 86 -6.71 -5.55 1.91
CA LEU A 86 -5.69 -6.50 1.46
C LEU A 86 -4.59 -6.68 2.49
N ARG A 87 -4.20 -5.63 3.23
CA ARG A 87 -3.21 -5.74 4.31
C ARG A 87 -3.69 -6.60 5.48
N THR A 88 -4.97 -6.53 5.84
CA THR A 88 -5.53 -7.25 6.99
C THR A 88 -5.94 -8.68 6.65
N GLU A 89 -6.64 -8.91 5.55
CA GLU A 89 -7.18 -10.24 5.20
C GLU A 89 -6.11 -11.25 4.81
N THR A 90 -4.96 -10.79 4.33
CA THR A 90 -3.90 -11.68 3.84
C THR A 90 -2.93 -12.11 4.93
N PHE A 91 -3.09 -11.59 6.14
CA PHE A 91 -2.33 -11.98 7.31
C PHE A 91 -3.22 -12.76 8.29
N ILE A 92 -3.15 -14.09 8.22
CA ILE A 92 -3.68 -14.96 9.28
C ILE A 92 -2.51 -15.23 10.25
N ASP A 93 -2.55 -14.61 11.42
CA ASP A 93 -1.67 -15.02 12.51
C ASP A 93 -2.16 -16.37 13.05
N ILE A 94 -1.50 -17.45 12.63
CA ILE A 94 -1.89 -18.82 13.00
C ILE A 94 -1.78 -19.02 14.52
N ALA A 95 -0.87 -18.31 15.20
CA ALA A 95 -0.72 -18.42 16.65
C ALA A 95 -1.84 -17.70 17.40
N GLU A 96 -2.27 -16.53 16.90
CA GLU A 96 -3.46 -15.82 17.38
C GLU A 96 -4.73 -16.65 17.11
N TRP A 97 -4.89 -17.16 15.88
CA TRP A 97 -6.04 -17.95 15.47
C TRP A 97 -6.19 -19.26 16.26
N LEU A 98 -5.08 -19.94 16.55
CA LEU A 98 -5.05 -21.16 17.36
C LEU A 98 -5.08 -20.88 18.88
N GLU A 99 -5.17 -19.62 19.31
CA GLU A 99 -5.13 -19.20 20.71
C GLU A 99 -3.99 -19.88 21.50
N LEU A 100 -2.83 -20.09 20.87
CA LEU A 100 -1.75 -20.92 21.46
C LEU A 100 -1.24 -20.35 22.79
N ASP A 101 -1.38 -19.05 23.00
CA ASP A 101 -1.05 -18.40 24.27
C ASP A 101 -2.01 -18.79 25.42
N ARG A 102 -3.25 -19.21 25.11
CA ARG A 102 -4.18 -19.77 26.11
C ARG A 102 -3.90 -21.24 26.40
N MET A 103 -3.38 -21.99 25.43
CA MET A 103 -3.04 -23.41 25.62
C MET A 103 -1.78 -23.63 26.45
N LYS A 104 -0.86 -22.66 26.52
CA LYS A 104 0.36 -22.72 27.34
C LYS A 104 0.12 -22.54 28.85
N LEU A 105 -1.10 -22.21 29.26
CA LEU A 105 -1.49 -21.98 30.66
C LEU A 105 -2.26 -23.17 31.29
N ALA A 106 -2.35 -24.31 30.59
CA ALA A 106 -2.97 -25.54 31.09
C ALA A 106 -1.92 -26.63 31.40
#